data_AF-A0A3S4LLF4-F1
#
_entry.id   AF-A0A3S4LLF4-F1
#
_cell.length_a   1.000
_cell.length_b   1.000
_cell.length_c   1.000
_cell.angle_alpha   90.00
_cell.angle_beta   90.00
_cell.angle_gamma   90.00
#
_symmetry.space_group_name_H-M   'P 1'
#
loop_
_entity.id
_entity.type
_entity.pdbx_description
1 polymer ?
#
loop_
_entity_poly.entity_id
_entity_poly.type
_entity_poly.pdbx_seq_one_letter_code
_entity_poly.pdbx_strand_id
1 'polypeptide(L)'
;MAVAYAESVVSDPLGSDGFVNKLDIDDLFYRSIDLPHFNQQTQAIEGISLLPIESASYRAALADYKQSGYAAEKLNQLFFFQNCSSVVAILSLPKGYKLSYLDLNRLKRHLNDLFPSTTLKRYALVIGASTNLSLTTLVAKSPCLSDDFLTLIVAYIKRCFAHGNHRFDDSLDNVILDLITADTFDETVLERLLNEYENPAKILDTNWFAIKPMYEKKYRELIRDSKRFVSINDIRLTREHVQKAVCYLREIYRHRIGKTRVVSLNSYSRKHHA
;
A
#
# COMPACT_ATOMS: atom_id res chain seq x y z
N MET A 1 -3.23 -1.44 -4.86
CA MET A 1 -3.10 -2.91 -4.92
C MET A 1 -1.79 -3.26 -4.25
N ALA A 2 -1.78 -4.14 -3.26
CA ALA A 2 -0.55 -4.65 -2.67
C ALA A 2 -0.17 -5.97 -3.34
N VAL A 3 1.13 -6.17 -3.54
CA VAL A 3 1.71 -7.44 -3.98
C VAL A 3 2.45 -8.06 -2.81
N ALA A 4 2.18 -9.34 -2.55
CA ALA A 4 2.90 -10.20 -1.63
C ALA A 4 3.59 -11.28 -2.45
N TYR A 5 4.89 -11.50 -2.25
CA TYR A 5 5.69 -12.39 -3.09
C TYR A 5 6.64 -13.24 -2.27
N ALA A 6 6.75 -14.53 -2.59
CA ALA A 6 7.83 -15.39 -2.11
C ALA A 6 8.19 -16.44 -3.14
N GLU A 7 9.44 -16.93 -3.08
CA GLU A 7 9.94 -17.95 -3.98
C GLU A 7 10.64 -19.08 -3.20
N SER A 8 10.56 -20.30 -3.72
CA SER A 8 11.27 -21.46 -3.19
C SER A 8 11.98 -22.16 -4.32
N VAL A 9 13.25 -22.49 -4.09
CA VAL A 9 13.99 -23.40 -4.96
C VAL A 9 13.36 -24.78 -4.84
N VAL A 10 13.20 -25.46 -5.97
CA VAL A 10 12.70 -26.83 -6.03
C VAL A 10 13.79 -27.71 -6.59
N SER A 11 14.11 -28.81 -5.90
CA SER A 11 15.06 -29.81 -6.39
C SER A 11 14.45 -30.61 -7.54
N ASP A 12 15.29 -31.04 -8.48
CA ASP A 12 14.88 -31.72 -9.71
C ASP A 12 14.03 -32.98 -9.41
N PRO A 13 12.80 -33.11 -9.94
CA PRO A 13 11.93 -34.27 -9.70
C PRO A 13 12.50 -35.60 -10.23
N LEU A 14 13.63 -35.57 -10.96
CA LEU A 14 14.34 -36.74 -11.51
C LEU A 14 15.62 -37.10 -10.73
N GLY A 15 15.98 -36.35 -9.68
CA GLY A 15 17.18 -36.60 -8.88
C GLY A 15 17.06 -37.84 -8.00
N SER A 16 18.00 -38.77 -8.15
CA SER A 16 18.09 -40.07 -7.47
C SER A 16 18.52 -40.01 -6.00
N ASP A 17 18.16 -38.96 -5.27
CA ASP A 17 18.36 -38.88 -3.82
C ASP A 17 17.01 -38.72 -3.14
N GLY A 18 16.66 -39.72 -2.32
CA GLY A 18 15.37 -39.85 -1.62
C GLY A 18 15.02 -38.75 -0.61
N PHE A 19 15.68 -37.60 -0.65
CA PHE A 19 15.27 -36.38 0.03
C PHE A 19 14.39 -35.55 -0.91
N VAL A 20 13.11 -35.90 -0.96
CA VAL A 20 12.08 -35.00 -1.46
C VAL A 20 12.13 -33.75 -0.59
N ASN A 21 12.78 -32.68 -1.04
CA ASN A 21 12.61 -31.34 -0.49
C ASN A 21 11.15 -30.96 -0.74
N LYS A 22 10.31 -31.41 0.20
CA LYS A 22 8.87 -31.25 0.16
C LYS A 22 8.61 -29.77 0.34
N LEU A 23 7.96 -29.17 -0.66
CA LEU A 23 7.53 -27.79 -0.62
C LEU A 23 6.81 -27.51 0.70
N ASP A 24 7.35 -26.59 1.50
CA ASP A 24 6.67 -26.06 2.67
C ASP A 24 5.81 -24.86 2.23
N ILE A 25 4.54 -25.14 1.91
CA ILE A 25 3.57 -24.10 1.56
C ILE A 25 3.33 -23.14 2.73
N ASP A 26 3.43 -23.62 3.96
CA ASP A 26 3.11 -22.82 5.12
C ASP A 26 4.22 -21.75 5.32
N ASP A 27 5.49 -22.16 5.17
CA ASP A 27 6.63 -21.23 5.15
C ASP A 27 6.62 -20.31 3.91
N LEU A 28 6.33 -20.84 2.71
CA LEU A 28 6.24 -20.03 1.49
C LEU A 28 5.17 -18.94 1.62
N PHE A 29 4.00 -19.28 2.17
CA PHE A 29 2.93 -18.32 2.39
C PHE A 29 3.35 -17.28 3.45
N TYR A 30 3.93 -17.72 4.56
CA TYR A 30 4.44 -16.83 5.61
C TYR A 30 5.44 -15.82 5.06
N ARG A 31 6.46 -16.25 4.31
CA ARG A 31 7.45 -15.37 3.69
C ARG A 31 6.82 -14.38 2.71
N SER A 32 5.74 -14.78 2.02
CA SER A 32 5.07 -13.89 1.08
C SER A 32 4.37 -12.71 1.75
N ILE A 33 3.91 -12.88 2.99
CA ILE A 33 3.22 -11.84 3.77
C ILE A 33 4.14 -11.15 4.79
N ASP A 34 5.39 -11.57 4.91
CA ASP A 34 6.37 -10.95 5.80
C ASP A 34 6.73 -9.52 5.32
N LEU A 35 7.45 -8.78 6.16
CA LEU A 35 8.08 -7.52 5.76
C LEU A 35 9.03 -7.74 4.57
N PRO A 36 9.16 -6.75 3.67
CA PRO A 36 10.10 -6.81 2.57
C PRO A 36 11.52 -7.20 3.01
N HIS A 37 12.02 -8.31 2.49
CA HIS A 37 13.35 -8.82 2.81
C HIS A 37 13.99 -9.52 1.61
N PHE A 38 15.32 -9.60 1.63
CA PHE A 38 16.08 -10.24 0.57
C PHE A 38 16.31 -11.72 0.89
N ASN A 39 15.86 -12.62 0.02
CA ASN A 39 16.12 -14.04 0.14
C ASN A 39 17.46 -14.38 -0.52
N GLN A 40 18.43 -14.84 0.27
CA GLN A 40 19.77 -15.15 -0.22
C GLN A 40 19.83 -16.39 -1.14
N GLN A 41 18.87 -17.31 -1.03
CA GLN A 41 18.87 -18.52 -1.85
C GLN A 41 18.31 -18.25 -3.25
N THR A 42 17.18 -17.55 -3.35
CA THR A 42 16.51 -17.24 -4.61
C THR A 42 16.97 -15.93 -5.23
N GLN A 43 17.68 -15.08 -4.46
CA GLN A 43 18.06 -13.71 -4.82
C GLN A 43 16.85 -12.79 -5.09
N ALA A 44 15.66 -13.18 -4.63
CA ALA A 44 14.44 -12.40 -4.78
C ALA A 44 14.18 -11.49 -3.57
N ILE A 45 13.46 -10.38 -3.81
CA ILE A 45 12.87 -9.58 -2.73
C ILE A 45 11.50 -10.17 -2.43
N GLU A 46 11.33 -10.68 -1.22
CA GLU A 46 10.11 -11.33 -0.74
C GLU A 46 9.37 -10.44 0.26
N GLY A 47 8.12 -10.79 0.53
CA GLY A 47 7.25 -10.10 1.46
C GLY A 47 6.22 -9.20 0.79
N ILE A 48 5.50 -8.46 1.62
CA ILE A 48 4.41 -7.59 1.20
C ILE A 48 4.93 -6.18 0.87
N SER A 49 4.63 -5.73 -0.36
CA SER A 49 5.07 -4.43 -0.90
C SER A 49 4.59 -3.19 -0.15
N LEU A 50 3.58 -3.31 0.71
CA LEU A 50 3.02 -2.20 1.50
C LEU A 50 2.92 -2.61 2.96
N LEU A 51 3.27 -1.70 3.87
CA LEU A 51 3.26 -1.93 5.31
C LEU A 51 1.81 -1.86 5.82
N PRO A 52 1.24 -2.96 6.34
CA PRO A 52 -0.16 -2.94 6.78
C PRO A 52 -0.43 -2.02 7.97
N ILE A 53 0.56 -1.87 8.86
CA ILE A 53 0.59 -1.07 10.08
C ILE A 53 2.06 -0.71 10.42
N GLU A 54 2.31 -0.08 11.57
CA GLU A 54 3.66 0.12 12.12
C GLU A 54 4.50 -1.17 12.12
N SER A 55 5.73 -1.10 11.61
CA SER A 55 6.58 -2.27 11.36
C SER A 55 6.86 -3.12 12.60
N ALA A 56 7.00 -2.51 13.78
CA ALA A 56 7.24 -3.22 15.04
C ALA A 56 6.02 -4.06 15.46
N SER A 57 4.82 -3.46 15.40
CA SER A 57 3.57 -4.14 15.72
C SER A 57 3.26 -5.25 14.70
N TYR A 58 3.51 -4.99 13.41
CA TYR A 58 3.30 -5.98 12.35
C TYR A 58 4.22 -7.20 12.53
N ARG A 59 5.50 -6.96 12.84
CA ARG A 59 6.47 -8.02 13.10
C ARG A 59 6.08 -8.88 14.30
N ALA A 60 5.55 -8.27 15.36
CA ALA A 60 5.05 -9.02 16.52
C ALA A 60 3.85 -9.91 16.14
N ALA A 61 2.90 -9.39 15.37
CA ALA A 61 1.75 -10.17 14.88
C ALA A 61 2.17 -11.34 13.98
N LEU A 62 3.17 -11.14 13.12
CA LEU A 62 3.75 -12.21 12.29
C LEU A 62 4.49 -13.27 13.12
N ALA A 63 5.25 -12.85 14.14
CA ALA A 63 5.93 -13.78 15.04
C ALA A 63 4.92 -14.67 15.78
N ASP A 64 3.83 -14.09 16.29
CA ASP A 64 2.72 -14.81 16.90
C ASP A 64 2.06 -15.79 15.92
N TYR A 65 1.85 -15.37 14.67
CA TYR A 65 1.30 -16.22 13.62
C TYR A 65 2.17 -17.44 13.36
N LYS A 66 3.49 -17.27 13.25
CA LYS A 66 4.41 -18.41 13.07
C LYS A 66 4.45 -19.34 14.29
N GLN A 67 4.48 -18.78 15.50
CA GLN A 67 4.56 -19.54 16.75
C GLN A 67 3.27 -20.32 17.07
N SER A 68 2.11 -19.80 16.66
CA SER A 68 0.80 -20.44 16.85
C SER A 68 0.50 -21.55 15.83
N GLY A 69 1.44 -21.87 14.94
CA GLY A 69 1.20 -22.84 13.87
C GLY A 69 0.32 -22.27 12.75
N TYR A 70 0.52 -20.99 12.43
CA TYR A 70 -0.19 -20.25 11.37
C TYR A 70 -1.67 -19.97 11.68
N ALA A 71 -1.96 -19.60 12.93
CA ALA A 71 -3.31 -19.23 13.38
C ALA A 71 -3.58 -17.74 13.11
N ALA A 72 -4.49 -17.44 12.17
CA ALA A 72 -4.65 -16.11 11.59
C ALA A 72 -5.46 -15.11 12.44
N GLU A 73 -5.95 -15.48 13.63
CA GLU A 73 -6.95 -14.72 14.40
C GLU A 73 -6.49 -13.31 14.80
N LYS A 74 -5.19 -13.11 14.96
CA LYS A 74 -4.62 -11.78 15.26
C LYS A 74 -4.32 -10.99 13.99
N LEU A 75 -3.75 -11.64 12.98
CA LEU A 75 -3.39 -10.98 11.71
C LEU A 75 -4.63 -10.57 10.91
N ASN A 76 -5.66 -11.39 10.86
CA ASN A 76 -6.85 -11.12 10.05
C ASN A 76 -7.70 -9.95 10.57
N GLN A 77 -7.47 -9.51 11.82
CA GLN A 77 -8.08 -8.32 12.40
C GLN A 77 -7.40 -7.03 11.96
N LEU A 78 -6.18 -7.11 11.40
CA LEU A 78 -5.52 -5.92 10.88
C LEU A 78 -6.35 -5.34 9.73
N PHE A 79 -6.47 -4.01 9.73
CA PHE A 79 -7.33 -3.29 8.79
C PHE A 79 -7.06 -3.68 7.32
N PHE A 80 -5.79 -3.91 6.98
CA PHE A 80 -5.35 -4.35 5.67
C PHE A 80 -5.98 -5.68 5.22
N PHE A 81 -5.95 -6.71 6.08
CA PHE A 81 -6.46 -8.05 5.78
C PHE A 81 -7.98 -8.13 5.90
N GLN A 82 -8.54 -7.48 6.92
CA GLN A 82 -9.98 -7.45 7.18
C GLN A 82 -10.77 -6.73 6.07
N ASN A 83 -10.21 -5.66 5.48
CA ASN A 83 -10.95 -4.81 4.52
C ASN A 83 -10.50 -5.01 3.06
N CYS A 84 -9.93 -6.18 2.76
CA CYS A 84 -9.59 -6.55 1.40
C CYS A 84 -10.87 -6.83 0.57
N SER A 85 -10.93 -6.32 -0.66
CA SER A 85 -12.08 -6.52 -1.55
C SER A 85 -11.95 -7.74 -2.45
N SER A 86 -10.72 -8.09 -2.85
CA SER A 86 -10.42 -9.25 -3.69
C SER A 86 -8.98 -9.70 -3.48
N VAL A 87 -8.77 -11.01 -3.51
CA VAL A 87 -7.42 -11.60 -3.49
C VAL A 87 -7.25 -12.51 -4.70
N VAL A 88 -6.08 -12.42 -5.34
CA VAL A 88 -5.67 -13.34 -6.41
C VAL A 88 -4.35 -13.98 -5.99
N ALA A 89 -4.35 -15.29 -5.81
CA ALA A 89 -3.14 -16.07 -5.56
C ALA A 89 -2.68 -16.73 -6.85
N ILE A 90 -1.45 -16.43 -7.28
CA ILE A 90 -0.82 -16.96 -8.48
C ILE A 90 0.33 -17.85 -8.02
N LEU A 91 0.19 -19.15 -8.26
CA LEU A 91 1.23 -20.14 -8.06
C LEU A 91 1.93 -20.40 -9.39
N SER A 92 3.22 -20.09 -9.46
CA SER A 92 4.06 -20.42 -10.60
C SER A 92 4.89 -21.64 -10.27
N LEU A 93 4.81 -22.68 -11.11
CA LEU A 93 5.49 -23.96 -10.94
C LEU A 93 6.52 -24.19 -12.06
N PRO A 94 7.63 -24.87 -11.76
CA PRO A 94 8.54 -25.38 -12.78
C PRO A 94 7.87 -26.39 -13.73
N LYS A 95 8.39 -26.51 -14.95
CA LYS A 95 7.89 -27.48 -15.92
C LYS A 95 8.09 -28.90 -15.37
N GLY A 96 7.02 -29.69 -15.33
CA GLY A 96 7.05 -31.08 -14.84
C GLY A 96 6.88 -31.25 -13.33
N TYR A 97 6.86 -30.16 -12.55
CA TYR A 97 6.56 -30.22 -11.12
C TYR A 97 5.07 -30.48 -10.88
N LYS A 98 4.75 -31.45 -10.01
CA LYS A 98 3.37 -31.79 -9.63
C LYS A 98 3.08 -31.27 -8.22
N LEU A 99 2.29 -30.20 -8.13
CA LEU A 99 1.81 -29.68 -6.85
C LEU A 99 0.81 -30.65 -6.23
N SER A 100 0.97 -30.97 -4.95
CA SER A 100 0.05 -31.88 -4.26
C SER A 100 -1.28 -31.18 -3.94
N TYR A 101 -2.37 -31.96 -3.92
CA TYR A 101 -3.68 -31.44 -3.55
C TYR A 101 -3.72 -30.98 -2.08
N LEU A 102 -2.92 -31.60 -1.21
CA LEU A 102 -2.78 -31.20 0.19
C LEU A 102 -2.17 -29.80 0.31
N ASP A 103 -1.12 -29.53 -0.45
CA ASP A 103 -0.42 -28.24 -0.48
C ASP A 103 -1.34 -27.13 -1.00
N LEU A 104 -2.08 -27.40 -2.08
CA LEU A 104 -3.06 -26.46 -2.61
C LEU A 104 -4.17 -26.15 -1.58
N ASN A 105 -4.65 -27.16 -0.85
CA ASN A 105 -5.67 -26.96 0.18
C ASN A 105 -5.15 -26.21 1.40
N ARG A 106 -3.88 -26.40 1.79
CA ARG A 106 -3.24 -25.59 2.84
C ARG A 106 -3.17 -24.12 2.43
N LEU A 107 -2.72 -23.84 1.20
CA LEU A 107 -2.68 -22.46 0.70
C LEU A 107 -4.08 -21.81 0.68
N LYS A 108 -5.09 -22.56 0.23
CA LYS A 108 -6.50 -22.10 0.26
C LYS A 108 -6.95 -21.78 1.68
N ARG A 109 -6.57 -22.60 2.67
CA ARG A 109 -6.89 -22.37 4.08
C ARG A 109 -6.26 -21.07 4.58
N HIS A 110 -4.94 -20.90 4.40
CA HIS A 110 -4.23 -19.67 4.77
C HIS A 110 -4.88 -18.41 4.19
N LEU A 111 -5.22 -18.43 2.89
CA LEU A 111 -5.87 -17.30 2.23
C LEU A 111 -7.30 -17.08 2.74
N ASN A 112 -8.01 -18.12 3.16
CA ASN A 112 -9.35 -17.98 3.71
C ASN A 112 -9.34 -17.40 5.12
N ASP A 113 -8.43 -17.87 5.95
CA ASP A 113 -8.33 -17.51 7.36
C ASP A 113 -7.76 -16.09 7.52
N LEU A 114 -6.79 -15.73 6.67
CA LEU A 114 -6.18 -14.40 6.67
C LEU A 114 -7.11 -13.33 6.07
N PHE A 115 -7.89 -13.67 5.04
CA PHE A 115 -8.79 -12.74 4.36
C PHE A 115 -10.27 -13.12 4.55
N PRO A 116 -10.84 -12.91 5.74
CA PRO A 116 -12.16 -13.41 6.10
C PRO A 116 -13.30 -12.71 5.35
N SER A 117 -13.17 -11.41 5.08
CA SER A 117 -14.24 -10.61 4.46
C SER A 117 -14.21 -10.56 2.93
N THR A 118 -13.20 -11.19 2.30
CA THR A 118 -13.03 -11.16 0.85
C THR A 118 -14.01 -12.12 0.16
N THR A 119 -14.89 -11.58 -0.68
CA THR A 119 -15.86 -12.35 -1.47
C THR A 119 -15.25 -12.98 -2.73
N LEU A 120 -14.23 -12.33 -3.31
CA LEU A 120 -13.56 -12.79 -4.53
C LEU A 120 -12.15 -13.30 -4.24
N LYS A 121 -12.02 -14.63 -4.19
CA LYS A 121 -10.73 -15.33 -4.04
C LYS A 121 -10.46 -16.12 -5.33
N ARG A 122 -9.47 -15.67 -6.11
CA ARG A 122 -9.08 -16.33 -7.37
C ARG A 122 -7.74 -17.01 -7.21
N TYR A 123 -7.60 -18.17 -7.84
CA TYR A 123 -6.38 -18.95 -7.86
C TYR A 123 -5.96 -19.14 -9.31
N ALA A 124 -4.73 -18.78 -9.63
CA ALA A 124 -4.14 -19.02 -10.94
C ALA A 124 -2.94 -19.95 -10.76
N LEU A 125 -2.84 -20.94 -11.63
CA LEU A 125 -1.69 -21.84 -11.71
C LEU A 125 -0.97 -21.58 -13.03
N VAL A 126 0.30 -21.21 -12.96
CA VAL A 126 1.15 -20.95 -14.12
C VAL A 126 2.25 -22.02 -14.14
N ILE A 127 2.38 -22.76 -15.24
CA ILE A 127 3.33 -23.87 -15.34
C ILE A 127 4.43 -23.50 -16.35
N GLY A 128 5.68 -23.67 -15.95
CA GLY A 128 6.85 -23.50 -16.82
C GLY A 128 7.30 -22.05 -17.02
N ALA A 129 6.84 -21.11 -16.19
CA ALA A 129 7.24 -19.70 -16.27
C ALA A 129 8.52 -19.37 -15.47
N SER A 130 8.89 -20.21 -14.50
CA SER A 130 10.12 -20.08 -13.70
C SER A 130 10.73 -21.47 -13.45
N THR A 131 12.03 -21.51 -13.18
CA THR A 131 12.73 -22.70 -12.68
C THR A 131 12.45 -22.95 -11.19
N ASN A 132 11.96 -21.94 -10.49
CA ASN A 132 11.59 -21.99 -9.08
C ASN A 132 10.07 -22.02 -8.92
N LEU A 133 9.63 -22.40 -7.72
CA LEU A 133 8.23 -22.28 -7.34
C LEU A 133 8.02 -20.91 -6.67
N SER A 134 7.12 -20.09 -7.20
CA SER A 134 6.79 -18.81 -6.60
C SER A 134 5.31 -18.67 -6.30
N LEU A 135 5.03 -17.94 -5.22
CA LEU A 135 3.70 -17.53 -4.83
C LEU A 135 3.62 -16.01 -4.93
N THR A 136 2.74 -15.52 -5.79
CA THR A 136 2.38 -14.11 -5.87
C THR A 136 0.94 -13.94 -5.42
N THR A 137 0.72 -13.20 -4.33
CA THR A 137 -0.61 -12.85 -3.83
C THR A 137 -0.87 -11.39 -4.12
N LEU A 138 -1.83 -11.12 -5.01
CA LEU A 138 -2.32 -9.78 -5.29
C LEU A 138 -3.48 -9.48 -4.36
N VAL A 139 -3.30 -8.49 -3.49
CA VAL A 139 -4.31 -8.03 -2.54
C VAL A 139 -4.90 -6.74 -3.07
N ALA A 140 -6.13 -6.81 -3.56
CA ALA A 140 -6.88 -5.64 -4.00
C ALA A 140 -7.57 -4.98 -2.81
N LYS A 141 -7.44 -3.65 -2.74
CA LYS A 141 -8.15 -2.80 -1.79
C LYS A 141 -8.95 -1.77 -2.59
N SER A 142 -10.08 -1.33 -2.05
CA SER A 142 -10.69 -0.06 -2.46
C SER A 142 -9.65 1.07 -2.29
N PRO A 143 -9.41 1.91 -3.31
CA PRO A 143 -8.30 2.88 -3.34
C PRO A 143 -8.41 4.02 -2.32
N CYS A 144 -9.42 4.02 -1.45
CA CYS A 144 -9.65 5.10 -0.50
C CYS A 144 -9.20 4.64 0.89
N LEU A 145 -8.09 5.21 1.39
CA LEU A 145 -7.60 5.13 2.78
C LEU A 145 -6.75 3.89 3.13
N SER A 146 -5.56 3.72 2.55
CA SER A 146 -4.44 3.17 3.35
C SER A 146 -3.80 4.31 4.12
N ASP A 147 -3.49 4.09 5.39
CA ASP A 147 -2.76 5.07 6.21
C ASP A 147 -1.42 5.42 5.55
N ASP A 148 -0.80 4.46 4.86
CA ASP A 148 0.37 4.68 4.01
C ASP A 148 0.13 5.73 2.92
N PHE A 149 -1.03 5.75 2.27
CA PHE A 149 -1.29 6.73 1.19
C PHE A 149 -1.44 8.13 1.76
N LEU A 150 -2.13 8.28 2.88
CA LEU A 150 -2.23 9.55 3.58
C LEU A 150 -0.85 10.00 4.09
N THR A 151 -0.07 9.07 4.64
CA THR A 151 1.31 9.32 5.09
C THR A 151 2.18 9.79 3.94
N LEU A 152 2.08 9.15 2.76
CA LEU A 152 2.84 9.53 1.57
C LEU A 152 2.40 10.91 1.03
N ILE A 153 1.10 11.22 1.02
CA ILE A 153 0.60 12.54 0.65
C ILE A 153 1.13 13.60 1.61
N VAL A 154 0.97 13.39 2.92
CA VAL A 154 1.41 14.36 3.94
C VAL A 154 2.93 14.54 3.89
N ALA A 155 3.70 13.45 3.75
CA ALA A 155 5.14 13.51 3.57
C ALA A 155 5.55 14.28 2.31
N TYR A 156 4.82 14.10 1.21
CA TYR A 156 5.02 14.85 -0.02
C TYR A 156 4.75 16.34 0.19
N ILE A 157 3.62 16.71 0.83
CA ILE A 157 3.28 18.10 1.14
C ILE A 157 4.34 18.72 2.07
N LYS A 158 4.76 18.03 3.14
CA LYS A 158 5.84 18.49 4.04
C LYS A 158 7.13 18.77 3.28
N ARG A 159 7.54 17.87 2.40
CA ARG A 159 8.83 17.98 1.69
C ARG A 159 8.82 19.00 0.55
N CYS A 160 7.68 19.16 -0.12
CA CYS A 160 7.60 19.98 -1.34
C CYS A 160 6.92 21.33 -1.11
N PHE A 161 5.99 21.45 -0.18
CA PHE A 161 5.20 22.67 0.02
C PHE A 161 5.53 23.41 1.31
N ALA A 162 5.85 22.72 2.42
CA ALA A 162 5.95 23.39 3.72
C ALA A 162 7.08 24.43 3.83
N HIS A 163 6.80 25.53 4.55
CA HIS A 163 7.78 26.55 4.91
C HIS A 163 8.60 26.17 6.15
N GLY A 164 9.88 26.58 6.17
CA GLY A 164 10.68 26.61 7.39
C GLY A 164 10.79 25.27 8.12
N ASN A 165 10.51 25.28 9.42
CA ASN A 165 10.65 24.11 10.30
C ASN A 165 9.41 23.20 10.33
N HIS A 166 8.26 23.64 9.80
CA HIS A 166 7.01 22.86 9.71
C HIS A 166 7.13 21.59 8.85
N ARG A 167 8.26 21.44 8.15
CA ARG A 167 8.63 20.26 7.36
C ARG A 167 9.21 19.12 8.20
N PHE A 168 9.67 19.39 9.43
CA PHE A 168 10.40 18.43 10.27
C PHE A 168 9.67 18.05 11.55
N ASP A 169 8.61 18.78 11.90
CA ASP A 169 7.78 18.52 13.06
C ASP A 169 6.39 18.00 12.63
N ASP A 170 5.56 17.70 13.62
CA ASP A 170 4.20 17.21 13.41
C ASP A 170 3.18 18.35 13.29
N SER A 171 3.64 19.61 13.17
CA SER A 171 2.75 20.76 13.14
C SER A 171 1.85 20.76 11.91
N LEU A 172 2.37 20.35 10.75
CA LEU A 172 1.59 20.30 9.51
C LEU A 172 0.55 19.17 9.53
N ASP A 173 0.88 18.01 10.11
CA ASP A 173 -0.03 16.86 10.21
C ASP A 173 -1.20 17.20 11.12
N ASN A 174 -0.90 17.80 12.29
CA ASN A 174 -1.92 18.25 13.23
C ASN A 174 -2.86 19.27 12.56
N VAL A 175 -2.31 20.24 11.82
CA VAL A 175 -3.12 21.21 11.08
C VAL A 175 -3.96 20.55 9.99
N ILE A 176 -3.41 19.61 9.21
CA ILE A 176 -4.18 18.90 8.18
C ILE A 176 -5.30 18.08 8.81
N LEU A 177 -5.04 17.40 9.93
CA LEU A 177 -6.05 16.66 10.68
C LEU A 177 -7.14 17.59 11.18
N ASP A 178 -6.79 18.72 11.79
CA ASP A 178 -7.75 19.72 12.28
C ASP A 178 -8.61 20.26 11.13
N LEU A 179 -8.03 20.55 9.97
CA LEU A 179 -8.76 20.99 8.78
C LEU A 179 -9.73 19.92 8.25
N ILE A 180 -9.39 18.63 8.41
CA ILE A 180 -10.28 17.52 8.04
C ILE A 180 -11.42 17.37 9.07
N THR A 181 -11.14 17.52 10.36
CA THR A 181 -12.10 17.19 11.44
C THR A 181 -12.95 18.36 11.93
N ALA A 182 -12.48 19.61 11.81
CA ALA A 182 -13.18 20.79 12.33
C ALA A 182 -14.56 21.01 11.68
N ASP A 183 -15.41 21.87 12.24
CA ASP A 183 -16.73 22.17 11.65
C ASP A 183 -16.65 23.17 10.49
N THR A 184 -15.70 24.09 10.53
CA THR A 184 -15.40 25.06 9.48
C THR A 184 -14.05 24.75 8.81
N PHE A 185 -13.88 25.18 7.57
CA PHE A 185 -12.63 25.04 6.84
C PHE A 185 -12.05 26.45 6.62
N ASP A 186 -10.89 26.71 7.22
CA ASP A 186 -10.17 27.98 7.07
C ASP A 186 -8.99 27.79 6.12
N GLU A 187 -9.17 28.25 4.88
CA GLU A 187 -8.19 28.13 3.80
C GLU A 187 -6.90 28.90 4.07
N THR A 188 -6.95 29.95 4.88
CA THR A 188 -5.83 30.86 5.16
C THR A 188 -4.75 30.20 6.01
N VAL A 189 -5.08 29.11 6.72
CA VAL A 189 -4.13 28.34 7.51
C VAL A 189 -3.08 27.68 6.62
N LEU A 190 -3.50 27.07 5.51
CA LEU A 190 -2.59 26.42 4.56
C LEU A 190 -1.75 27.46 3.80
N GLU A 191 -2.27 28.65 3.57
CA GLU A 191 -1.51 29.73 2.91
C GLU A 191 -0.30 30.20 3.72
N ARG A 192 -0.39 30.15 5.06
CA ARG A 192 0.73 30.51 5.94
C ARG A 192 1.78 29.41 6.06
N LEU A 193 1.40 28.17 5.81
CA LEU A 193 2.25 26.99 6.02
C LEU A 193 2.89 26.48 4.72
N LEU A 194 2.27 26.72 3.57
CA LEU A 194 2.66 26.15 2.29
C LEU A 194 3.08 27.22 1.27
N ASN A 195 4.17 26.94 0.56
CA ASN A 195 4.56 27.67 -0.63
C ASN A 195 3.47 27.58 -1.72
N GLU A 196 3.41 28.58 -2.59
CA GLU A 196 2.44 28.60 -3.71
C GLU A 196 2.60 27.40 -4.65
N TYR A 197 3.83 26.97 -4.92
CA TYR A 197 4.18 25.88 -5.85
C TYR A 197 5.03 24.79 -5.17
N GLU A 198 4.82 23.53 -5.56
CA GLU A 198 5.63 22.38 -5.09
C GLU A 198 7.11 22.52 -5.43
N ASN A 199 8.02 22.40 -4.48
CA ASN A 199 9.46 22.34 -4.74
C ASN A 199 9.98 20.90 -4.67
N PRO A 200 10.18 20.20 -5.80
CA PRO A 200 10.59 18.81 -5.80
C PRO A 200 12.09 18.61 -5.59
N ALA A 201 12.88 19.70 -5.46
CA ALA A 201 14.34 19.68 -5.31
C ALA A 201 14.84 18.65 -4.30
N LYS A 202 14.09 18.49 -3.20
CA LYS A 202 14.45 17.63 -2.08
C LYS A 202 14.16 16.14 -2.34
N ILE A 203 13.21 15.84 -3.21
CA ILE A 203 12.92 14.46 -3.62
C ILE A 203 13.88 14.04 -4.74
N LEU A 204 14.16 14.96 -5.66
CA LEU A 204 15.01 14.72 -6.82
C LEU A 204 16.51 14.89 -6.52
N ASP A 205 16.89 15.13 -5.27
CA ASP A 205 18.24 15.47 -4.79
C ASP A 205 18.99 16.46 -5.70
N THR A 206 18.27 17.48 -6.16
CA THR A 206 18.75 18.40 -7.18
C THR A 206 18.25 19.82 -6.94
N ASN A 207 19.06 20.82 -7.30
CA ASN A 207 18.64 22.21 -7.14
C ASN A 207 17.61 22.60 -8.23
N TRP A 208 16.33 22.59 -7.86
CA TRP A 208 15.22 22.95 -8.73
C TRP A 208 15.41 24.30 -9.44
N PHE A 209 15.93 25.32 -8.74
CA PHE A 209 16.14 26.65 -9.29
C PHE A 209 17.22 26.68 -10.38
N ALA A 210 18.17 25.75 -10.34
CA ALA A 210 19.20 25.59 -11.37
C ALA A 210 18.71 24.68 -12.52
N ILE A 211 17.94 23.65 -12.18
CA ILE A 211 17.50 22.62 -13.12
C ILE A 211 16.34 23.10 -14.01
N LYS A 212 15.37 23.83 -13.45
CA LYS A 212 14.20 24.31 -14.20
C LYS A 212 14.61 25.13 -15.44
N PRO A 213 15.46 26.17 -15.33
CA PRO A 213 15.90 26.93 -16.51
C PRO A 213 16.62 26.05 -17.55
N MET A 214 17.39 25.06 -17.11
CA MET A 214 18.10 24.15 -18.00
C MET A 214 17.12 23.29 -18.83
N TYR A 215 16.10 22.69 -18.20
CA TYR A 215 15.09 21.91 -18.93
C TYR A 215 14.21 22.79 -19.80
N GLU A 216 13.73 23.93 -19.29
CA GLU A 216 12.92 24.86 -20.08
C GLU A 216 13.67 25.40 -21.30
N LYS A 217 15.00 25.63 -21.19
CA LYS A 217 15.83 26.01 -22.33
C LYS A 217 15.85 24.92 -23.41
N LYS A 218 16.08 23.66 -23.04
CA LYS A 218 16.03 22.52 -23.98
C LYS A 218 14.65 22.39 -24.64
N TYR A 219 13.57 22.57 -23.87
CA TYR A 219 12.21 22.52 -24.43
C TYR A 219 11.91 23.69 -25.36
N ARG A 220 12.42 24.90 -25.07
CA ARG A 220 12.31 26.06 -25.97
C ARG A 220 13.09 25.89 -27.27
N GLU A 221 14.21 25.16 -27.25
CA GLU A 221 14.96 24.83 -28.47
C GLU A 221 14.17 23.88 -29.38
N LEU A 222 13.37 22.97 -28.80
CA LEU A 222 12.52 22.02 -29.51
C LEU A 222 11.17 22.64 -29.94
N ILE A 223 10.54 23.42 -29.07
CA ILE A 223 9.24 24.06 -29.28
C ILE A 223 9.46 25.53 -29.64
N ARG A 224 9.60 25.79 -30.95
CA ARG A 224 9.86 27.14 -31.48
C ARG A 224 8.66 28.08 -31.43
N ASP A 225 7.44 27.53 -31.34
CA ASP A 225 6.21 28.31 -31.23
C ASP A 225 5.93 28.67 -29.77
N SER A 226 6.06 29.96 -29.45
CA SER A 226 5.84 30.49 -28.10
C SER A 226 4.41 30.28 -27.59
N LYS A 227 3.42 30.14 -28.48
CA LYS A 227 2.03 29.88 -28.09
C LYS A 227 1.79 28.43 -27.66
N ARG A 228 2.69 27.51 -28.01
CA ARG A 228 2.62 26.09 -27.66
C ARG A 228 3.54 25.72 -26.50
N PHE A 229 4.42 26.64 -26.09
CA PHE A 229 5.30 26.42 -24.96
C PHE A 229 4.50 26.57 -23.66
N VAL A 230 4.55 25.54 -22.82
CA VAL A 230 3.97 25.51 -21.49
C VAL A 230 5.13 25.50 -20.49
N SER A 231 5.14 26.42 -19.52
CA SER A 231 6.18 26.43 -18.49
C SER A 231 6.01 25.22 -17.58
N ILE A 232 7.11 24.75 -17.02
CA ILE A 232 7.08 23.76 -15.94
C ILE A 232 6.27 24.29 -14.74
N ASN A 233 6.19 25.62 -14.56
CA ASN A 233 5.33 26.21 -13.54
C ASN A 233 3.83 26.02 -13.80
N ASP A 234 3.41 25.95 -15.06
CA ASP A 234 2.00 25.85 -15.45
C ASP A 234 1.45 24.42 -15.30
N ILE A 235 2.34 23.44 -15.12
CA ILE A 235 2.02 22.03 -14.91
C ILE A 235 2.24 21.57 -13.46
N ARG A 236 2.82 22.42 -12.61
CA ARG A 236 3.12 22.07 -11.21
C ARG A 236 1.86 22.07 -10.36
N LEU A 237 1.89 21.24 -9.32
CA LEU A 237 0.92 21.35 -8.26
C LEU A 237 1.11 22.69 -7.52
N THR A 238 -0.02 23.30 -7.21
CA THR A 238 -0.11 24.52 -6.42
C THR A 238 -0.71 24.21 -5.05
N ARG A 239 -0.57 25.13 -4.11
CA ARG A 239 -1.25 25.05 -2.80
C ARG A 239 -2.76 24.83 -2.91
N GLU A 240 -3.38 25.34 -3.97
CA GLU A 240 -4.82 25.13 -4.26
C GLU A 240 -5.14 23.64 -4.47
N HIS A 241 -4.23 22.88 -5.09
CA HIS A 241 -4.39 21.43 -5.24
C HIS A 241 -4.34 20.73 -3.89
N VAL A 242 -3.49 21.20 -2.97
CA VAL A 242 -3.43 20.69 -1.59
C VAL A 242 -4.72 21.00 -0.84
N GLN A 243 -5.24 22.23 -0.96
CA GLN A 243 -6.53 22.61 -0.38
C GLN A 243 -7.67 21.71 -0.89
N LYS A 244 -7.77 21.52 -2.21
CA LYS A 244 -8.76 20.61 -2.83
C LYS A 244 -8.64 19.18 -2.30
N ALA A 245 -7.43 18.67 -2.14
CA ALA A 245 -7.20 17.34 -1.58
C ALA A 245 -7.67 17.24 -0.13
N VAL A 246 -7.40 18.24 0.72
CA VAL A 246 -7.89 18.28 2.11
C VAL A 246 -9.41 18.38 2.16
N CYS A 247 -10.04 19.20 1.32
CA CYS A 247 -11.50 19.28 1.19
C CYS A 247 -12.11 17.93 0.80
N TYR A 248 -11.50 17.23 -0.15
CA TYR A 248 -11.97 15.90 -0.56
C TYR A 248 -11.88 14.88 0.59
N LEU A 249 -10.77 14.87 1.34
CA LEU A 249 -10.62 14.01 2.52
C LEU A 249 -11.64 14.34 3.61
N ARG A 250 -11.93 15.63 3.81
CA ARG A 250 -12.95 16.12 4.72
C ARG A 250 -14.35 15.65 4.34
N GLU A 251 -14.72 15.67 3.06
CA GLU A 251 -16.00 15.13 2.58
C GLU A 251 -16.12 13.64 2.86
N ILE A 252 -15.06 12.86 2.59
CA ILE A 252 -15.03 11.42 2.89
C ILE A 252 -15.21 11.17 4.39
N TYR A 253 -14.49 11.91 5.24
CA TYR A 253 -14.57 11.80 6.69
C TYR A 253 -15.99 12.09 7.19
N ARG A 254 -16.61 13.19 6.73
CA ARG A 254 -17.98 13.58 7.09
C ARG A 254 -19.02 12.57 6.62
N HIS A 255 -18.86 12.02 5.42
CA HIS A 255 -19.76 10.98 4.91
C HIS A 255 -19.68 9.70 5.76
N ARG A 256 -18.48 9.33 6.22
CA ARG A 256 -18.28 8.19 7.12
C ARG A 256 -18.98 8.43 8.46
N ILE A 257 -18.77 9.58 9.10
CA ILE A 257 -19.45 9.94 10.35
C ILE A 257 -20.96 10.01 10.16
N GLY A 258 -21.44 10.63 9.08
CA GLY A 258 -22.86 10.73 8.76
C GLY A 258 -23.50 9.36 8.65
N LYS A 259 -22.90 8.43 7.89
CA LYS A 259 -23.35 7.04 7.82
C LYS A 259 -23.31 6.34 9.16
N THR A 260 -22.24 6.48 9.95
CA THR A 260 -22.16 5.87 11.29
C THR A 260 -23.24 6.43 12.23
N ARG A 261 -23.53 7.74 12.17
CA ARG A 261 -24.60 8.38 12.95
C ARG A 261 -25.98 7.89 12.51
N VAL A 262 -26.26 7.80 11.21
CA VAL A 262 -27.52 7.25 10.68
C VAL A 262 -27.70 5.78 11.06
N VAL A 263 -26.64 4.96 10.99
CA VAL A 263 -26.68 3.57 11.44
C VAL A 263 -26.89 3.48 12.96
N SER A 264 -26.32 4.40 13.76
CA SER A 264 -26.57 4.48 15.20
C SER A 264 -27.96 5.02 15.57
N LEU A 265 -28.67 5.67 14.64
CA LEU A 265 -30.07 6.04 14.84
C LEU A 265 -31.02 4.84 14.78
N ASN A 266 -30.62 3.73 14.11
CA ASN A 266 -31.39 2.48 14.18
C ASN A 266 -31.43 1.88 15.60
N SER A 267 -30.40 2.10 16.42
CA SER A 267 -30.42 1.75 17.85
C SER A 267 -31.17 2.77 18.71
N TYR A 268 -31.34 4.01 18.24
CA TYR A 268 -32.17 5.03 18.89
C TYR A 268 -33.67 4.71 18.75
N SER A 269 -34.09 4.18 17.59
CA SER A 269 -35.46 3.71 17.36
C SER A 269 -35.85 2.52 18.26
N ARG A 270 -34.92 1.60 18.55
CA ARG A 270 -35.18 0.44 19.43
C ARG A 270 -35.35 0.77 20.90
N LYS A 271 -34.83 1.91 21.39
CA LYS A 271 -34.99 2.31 22.81
C LYS A 271 -36.26 3.11 23.08
N HIS A 272 -36.97 3.56 22.05
CA HIS A 272 -38.22 4.30 22.19
C HIS A 272 -39.49 3.47 21.94
N HIS A 273 -39.34 2.15 21.75
CA HIS A 273 -40.45 1.20 21.61
C HIS A 273 -40.40 0.06 22.65
N ALA A 274 -39.73 0.27 23.78
CA ALA A 274 -39.78 -0.61 24.95
C ALA A 274 -40.42 0.15 26.13
#